data_AF-A0A661WC80-F1
#
_entry.id   AF-A0A661WC80-F1
#
_cell.length_a   1.000
_cell.length_b   1.000
_cell.length_c   1.000
_cell.angle_alpha   90.00
_cell.angle_beta   90.00
_cell.angle_gamma   90.00
#
_symmetry.space_group_name_H-M   'P 1'
#
loop_
_entity.id
_entity.type
_entity.pdbx_description
1 polymer ?
#
loop_
_entity_poly.entity_id
_entity_poly.type
_entity_poly.pdbx_seq_one_letter_code
_entity_poly.pdbx_strand_id
1 'polypeptide(L)'
;MAQLLFLAGLYAVGVMFGLLFKHQLPVVLIASTGFLWGALIWVSGGLILLTASIPYTPLSMFLLMIGLGVGLGLIHVRNKTWQLSRTELKELLPIVLIVLLGLILAGMYNFSIASTDSIIYIIAGRIAYEGFSSGVVKELSLRGVFLPELQSASVFLGMDYLYALQPMFLLSFVLVNFSLCKRIISHILADDRLAWQLSVLGNLIYFSTYFIVFQAFYIHNSMISAVYLFLAVGGFWLAAKEKNQGWMTIGILALLGFSLARTEAPLFAIILLALVVSSGQFSYRILLRSTLPYLFSLTAWYLYLLGRMGEGTYILDPARTLVIIGTLVSFSLLVLLSEQQWIKRLVVPHLPKFMIGSILLLLVFQFIQNPDHMALSFWNTVKNLLYSGRWGITWLMALLLVMIVAGGPRVSREYLFYYGISSFFSLLLAISYFRVPYRLGWGDSANRMSTHILPIILMFILMKIAQALSGAVFMKRSPLTDGEENR
;
A
#
# COMPACT_ATOMS: atom_id res chain seq x y z
N MET A 1 -6.82 -17.12 22.81
CA MET A 1 -5.53 -17.76 22.48
C MET A 1 -5.42 -18.16 21.01
N ALA A 2 -6.41 -18.85 20.43
CA ALA A 2 -6.39 -19.32 19.04
C ALA A 2 -6.06 -18.21 18.00
N GLN A 3 -6.70 -17.04 18.10
CA GLN A 3 -6.40 -15.89 17.25
C GLN A 3 -4.93 -15.46 17.29
N LEU A 4 -4.32 -15.45 18.49
CA LEU A 4 -2.95 -14.99 18.68
C LEU A 4 -1.98 -15.96 18.01
N LEU A 5 -2.20 -17.26 18.18
CA LEU A 5 -1.38 -18.27 17.49
C LEU A 5 -1.52 -18.17 15.97
N PHE A 6 -2.74 -17.92 15.47
CA PHE A 6 -2.97 -17.71 14.03
C PHE A 6 -2.22 -16.48 13.50
N LEU A 7 -2.38 -15.31 14.12
CA LEU A 7 -1.73 -14.08 13.67
C LEU A 7 -0.21 -14.13 13.84
N ALA A 8 0.30 -14.77 14.90
CA ALA A 8 1.73 -15.05 15.07
C ALA A 8 2.24 -16.01 13.98
N GLY A 9 1.44 -17.01 13.61
CA GLY A 9 1.74 -17.92 12.50
C GLY A 9 1.84 -17.19 11.16
N LEU A 10 0.90 -16.29 10.86
CA LEU A 10 1.00 -15.42 9.68
C LEU A 10 2.28 -14.59 9.70
N TYR A 11 2.58 -13.94 10.83
CA TYR A 11 3.83 -13.17 10.99
C TYR A 11 5.07 -14.03 10.72
N ALA A 12 5.16 -15.22 11.32
CA ALA A 12 6.29 -16.14 11.15
C ALA A 12 6.45 -16.60 9.70
N VAL A 13 5.35 -16.97 9.03
CA VAL A 13 5.37 -17.34 7.61
C VAL A 13 5.85 -16.20 6.74
N GLY A 14 5.40 -14.97 7.00
CA GLY A 14 5.82 -13.84 6.21
C GLY A 14 7.25 -13.35 6.51
N VAL A 15 7.75 -13.51 7.74
CA VAL A 15 9.19 -13.31 8.04
C VAL A 15 10.02 -14.35 7.29
N MET A 16 9.63 -15.63 7.31
CA MET A 16 10.29 -16.68 6.54
C MET A 16 10.32 -16.34 5.04
N PHE A 17 9.17 -15.98 4.46
CA PHE A 17 9.11 -15.50 3.08
C PHE A 17 10.04 -14.30 2.83
N GLY A 18 10.02 -13.29 3.69
CA GLY A 18 10.85 -12.10 3.55
C GLY A 18 12.35 -12.40 3.63
N LEU A 19 12.76 -13.39 4.44
CA LEU A 19 14.15 -13.82 4.56
C LEU A 19 14.73 -14.36 3.25
N LEU A 20 13.90 -14.79 2.29
CA LEU A 20 14.37 -15.10 0.93
C LEU A 20 15.07 -13.91 0.27
N PHE A 21 14.74 -12.69 0.69
CA PHE A 21 15.30 -11.45 0.18
C PHE A 21 16.38 -10.84 1.09
N LYS A 22 16.85 -11.53 2.15
CA LYS A 22 17.81 -10.94 3.12
C LYS A 22 19.12 -10.42 2.50
N HIS A 23 19.56 -11.02 1.40
CA HIS A 23 20.76 -10.58 0.69
C HIS A 23 20.55 -9.28 -0.11
N GLN A 24 19.29 -8.91 -0.31
CA GLN A 24 18.88 -7.73 -1.08
C GLN A 24 18.24 -6.68 -0.16
N LEU A 25 17.61 -7.07 0.93
CA LEU A 25 16.82 -6.18 1.78
C LEU A 25 17.32 -6.20 3.22
N PRO A 26 17.27 -5.05 3.93
CA PRO A 26 17.62 -5.01 5.33
C PRO A 26 16.69 -5.92 6.16
N VAL A 27 17.27 -6.65 7.12
CA VAL A 27 16.52 -7.56 7.99
C VAL A 27 15.48 -6.81 8.83
N VAL A 28 15.76 -5.57 9.22
CA VAL A 28 14.78 -4.67 9.84
C VAL A 28 13.49 -4.56 9.02
N LEU A 29 13.57 -4.36 7.71
CA LEU A 29 12.37 -4.27 6.86
C LEU A 29 11.64 -5.61 6.79
N ILE A 30 12.39 -6.71 6.62
CA ILE A 30 11.83 -8.07 6.57
C ILE A 30 11.03 -8.35 7.85
N ALA A 31 11.59 -8.01 9.00
CA ALA A 31 10.94 -8.15 10.30
C ALA A 31 9.70 -7.26 10.42
N SER A 32 9.77 -6.00 9.98
CA SER A 32 8.66 -5.04 10.03
C SER A 32 7.50 -5.39 9.09
N THR A 33 7.80 -6.06 7.97
CA THR A 33 6.81 -6.41 6.93
C THR A 33 6.30 -7.85 7.05
N GLY A 34 6.82 -8.65 7.99
CA GLY A 34 6.50 -10.07 8.12
C GLY A 34 4.99 -10.36 8.19
N PHE A 35 4.23 -9.57 8.95
CA PHE A 35 2.79 -9.80 9.05
C PHE A 35 2.07 -9.52 7.73
N LEU A 36 2.51 -8.50 6.98
CA LEU A 36 1.93 -8.16 5.68
C LEU A 36 2.11 -9.33 4.70
N TRP A 37 3.33 -9.88 4.59
CA TRP A 37 3.56 -11.02 3.70
C TRP A 37 2.79 -12.26 4.10
N GLY A 38 2.71 -12.56 5.41
CA GLY A 38 1.89 -13.65 5.91
C GLY A 38 0.42 -13.50 5.51
N ALA A 39 -0.14 -12.30 5.73
CA ALA A 39 -1.50 -11.98 5.35
C ALA A 39 -1.73 -12.07 3.84
N LEU A 40 -0.82 -11.54 3.01
CA LEU A 40 -0.92 -11.63 1.56
C LEU A 40 -0.84 -13.09 1.08
N ILE A 41 0.07 -13.90 1.62
CA ILE A 41 0.19 -15.32 1.28
C ILE A 41 -1.08 -16.07 1.64
N TRP A 42 -1.65 -15.81 2.82
CA TRP A 42 -2.93 -16.39 3.23
C TRP A 42 -4.05 -16.05 2.24
N VAL A 43 -4.22 -14.75 1.94
CA VAL A 43 -5.27 -14.27 1.02
C VAL A 43 -5.07 -14.81 -0.38
N SER A 44 -3.86 -14.74 -0.94
CA SER A 44 -3.58 -15.26 -2.29
C SER A 44 -3.74 -16.78 -2.35
N GLY A 45 -3.34 -17.50 -1.32
CA GLY A 45 -3.52 -18.94 -1.20
C GLY A 45 -5.00 -19.33 -1.18
N GLY A 46 -5.80 -18.66 -0.36
CA GLY A 46 -7.25 -18.86 -0.31
C GLY A 46 -7.95 -18.51 -1.62
N LEU A 47 -7.57 -17.40 -2.26
CA LEU A 47 -8.03 -17.05 -3.61
C LEU A 47 -7.76 -18.17 -4.62
N ILE A 48 -6.58 -18.79 -4.60
CA ILE A 48 -6.23 -19.88 -5.50
C ILE A 48 -7.13 -21.10 -5.26
N LEU A 49 -7.32 -21.51 -4.00
CA LEU A 49 -8.19 -22.64 -3.66
C LEU A 49 -9.63 -22.37 -4.12
N LEU A 50 -10.16 -21.19 -3.80
CA LEU A 50 -11.54 -20.79 -4.08
C LEU A 50 -11.79 -20.66 -5.60
N THR A 51 -10.87 -20.06 -6.35
CA THR A 51 -10.99 -19.97 -7.83
C THR A 51 -10.84 -21.33 -8.51
N ALA A 52 -10.02 -22.23 -7.96
CA ALA A 52 -9.89 -23.60 -8.42
C ALA A 52 -11.05 -24.53 -7.98
N SER A 53 -12.07 -23.99 -7.29
CA SER A 53 -13.18 -24.76 -6.71
C SER A 53 -12.73 -25.89 -5.77
N ILE A 54 -11.56 -25.74 -5.14
CA ILE A 54 -11.09 -26.64 -4.08
C ILE A 54 -11.79 -26.21 -2.78
N PRO A 55 -12.36 -27.15 -1.99
CA PRO A 55 -13.03 -26.81 -0.74
C PRO A 55 -12.14 -25.97 0.17
N TYR A 56 -12.62 -24.79 0.57
CA TYR A 56 -11.88 -23.85 1.42
C TYR A 56 -12.13 -24.17 2.90
N THR A 57 -11.37 -25.13 3.41
CA THR A 57 -11.54 -25.75 4.72
C THR A 57 -10.26 -25.61 5.55
N PRO A 58 -10.30 -25.82 6.88
CA PRO A 58 -9.08 -25.82 7.69
C PRO A 58 -8.02 -26.79 7.16
N LEU A 59 -8.43 -27.97 6.67
CA LEU A 59 -7.53 -28.98 6.14
C LEU A 59 -6.86 -28.53 4.84
N SER A 60 -7.61 -27.99 3.88
CA SER A 60 -7.02 -27.55 2.60
C SER A 60 -6.08 -26.36 2.79
N MET A 61 -6.44 -25.41 3.65
CA MET A 61 -5.54 -24.31 4.02
C MET A 61 -4.30 -24.81 4.75
N PHE A 62 -4.44 -25.76 5.68
CA PHE A 62 -3.29 -26.36 6.35
C PHE A 62 -2.34 -27.06 5.37
N LEU A 63 -2.87 -27.87 4.45
CA LEU A 63 -2.07 -28.55 3.42
C LEU A 63 -1.38 -27.55 2.49
N LEU A 64 -2.09 -26.49 2.07
CA LEU A 64 -1.51 -25.41 1.28
C LEU A 64 -0.36 -24.72 2.03
N MET A 65 -0.56 -24.37 3.31
CA MET A 65 0.46 -23.70 4.12
C MET A 65 1.66 -24.61 4.40
N ILE A 66 1.47 -25.92 4.58
CA ILE A 66 2.57 -26.89 4.65
C ILE A 66 3.32 -26.93 3.32
N GLY A 67 2.62 -27.07 2.19
CA GLY A 67 3.24 -27.13 0.87
C GLY A 67 4.08 -25.89 0.58
N LEU A 68 3.55 -24.71 0.90
CA LEU A 68 4.27 -23.45 0.82
C LEU A 68 5.46 -23.41 1.79
N GLY A 69 5.28 -23.85 3.04
CA GLY A 69 6.35 -23.91 4.04
C GLY A 69 7.51 -24.81 3.62
N VAL A 70 7.21 -26.01 3.09
CA VAL A 70 8.21 -26.93 2.53
C VAL A 70 8.90 -26.30 1.33
N GLY A 71 8.15 -25.71 0.39
CA GLY A 71 8.71 -25.02 -0.77
C GLY A 71 9.66 -23.88 -0.37
N LEU A 72 9.23 -23.02 0.56
CA LEU A 72 10.07 -21.95 1.13
C LEU A 72 11.30 -22.51 1.83
N GLY A 73 11.16 -23.58 2.61
CA GLY A 73 12.26 -24.27 3.27
C GLY A 73 13.31 -24.80 2.30
N LEU A 74 12.89 -25.43 1.20
CA LEU A 74 13.77 -25.90 0.14
C LEU A 74 14.54 -24.74 -0.52
N ILE A 75 13.85 -23.62 -0.80
CA ILE A 75 14.48 -22.41 -1.35
C ILE A 75 15.47 -21.82 -0.34
N HIS A 76 15.13 -21.80 0.96
CA HIS A 76 16.01 -21.33 2.02
C HIS A 76 17.29 -22.15 2.11
N VAL A 77 17.18 -23.48 2.10
CA VAL A 77 18.34 -24.38 2.13
C VAL A 77 19.22 -24.15 0.91
N ARG A 78 18.62 -24.10 -0.30
CA ARG A 78 19.33 -23.87 -1.56
C ARG A 78 20.09 -22.54 -1.57
N ASN A 79 19.45 -21.47 -1.12
CA ASN A 79 20.01 -20.12 -1.16
C ASN A 79 20.77 -19.73 0.11
N LYS A 80 20.86 -20.63 1.11
CA LYS A 80 21.44 -20.37 2.45
C LYS A 80 20.85 -19.14 3.15
N THR A 81 19.60 -18.80 2.83
CA THR A 81 18.95 -17.62 3.40
C THR A 81 18.50 -17.83 4.85
N TRP A 82 18.48 -19.06 5.35
CA TRP A 82 18.19 -19.35 6.77
C TRP A 82 19.34 -18.97 7.73
N GLN A 83 20.58 -18.83 7.24
CA GLN A 83 21.75 -18.56 8.10
C GLN A 83 21.84 -17.08 8.47
N LEU A 84 21.34 -16.69 9.64
CA LEU A 84 21.42 -15.31 10.12
C LEU A 84 22.73 -15.07 10.88
N SER A 85 23.42 -13.99 10.52
CA SER A 85 24.55 -13.46 11.29
C SER A 85 24.08 -12.92 12.64
N ARG A 86 25.02 -12.76 13.58
CA ARG A 86 24.73 -12.16 14.89
C ARG A 86 24.16 -10.75 14.78
N THR A 87 24.60 -9.97 13.79
CA THR A 87 24.09 -8.61 13.55
C THR A 87 22.65 -8.64 13.05
N GLU A 88 22.35 -9.49 12.07
CA GLU A 88 20.98 -9.68 11.57
C GLU A 88 20.03 -10.16 12.68
N LEU A 89 20.49 -11.08 13.55
CA LEU A 89 19.69 -11.54 14.68
C LEU A 89 19.42 -10.43 15.70
N LYS A 90 20.41 -9.55 15.96
CA LYS A 90 20.25 -8.37 16.82
C LYS A 90 19.25 -7.36 16.26
N GLU A 91 19.12 -7.27 14.93
CA GLU A 91 18.12 -6.41 14.28
C GLU A 91 16.73 -7.05 14.25
N LEU A 92 16.66 -8.36 13.97
CA LEU A 92 15.42 -9.12 13.85
C LEU A 92 14.71 -9.27 15.19
N LEU A 93 15.42 -9.73 16.22
CA LEU A 93 14.81 -10.17 17.47
C LEU A 93 14.03 -9.08 18.20
N PRO A 94 14.50 -7.82 18.33
CA PRO A 94 13.72 -6.76 18.97
C PRO A 94 12.39 -6.49 18.26
N ILE A 95 12.38 -6.53 16.92
CA ILE A 95 11.16 -6.30 16.13
C ILE A 95 10.19 -7.47 16.31
N VAL A 96 10.69 -8.71 16.29
CA VAL A 96 9.88 -9.89 16.59
C VAL A 96 9.27 -9.79 17.99
N LEU A 97 10.05 -9.39 19.00
CA LEU A 97 9.56 -9.20 20.37
C LEU A 97 8.50 -8.09 20.46
N ILE A 98 8.70 -6.96 19.76
CA ILE A 98 7.69 -5.89 19.68
C ILE A 98 6.40 -6.40 19.05
N VAL A 99 6.49 -7.18 17.97
CA VAL A 99 5.32 -7.75 17.29
C VAL A 99 4.59 -8.74 18.20
N LEU A 100 5.31 -9.64 18.86
CA LEU A 100 4.71 -10.59 19.81
C LEU A 100 4.08 -9.89 21.00
N LEU A 101 4.74 -8.88 21.58
CA LEU A 101 4.19 -8.08 22.66
C LEU A 101 2.93 -7.33 22.22
N GLY A 102 2.97 -6.68 21.05
CA GLY A 102 1.83 -5.98 20.50
C GLY A 102 0.65 -6.91 20.22
N LEU A 103 0.92 -8.14 19.76
CA LEU A 103 -0.08 -9.17 19.56
C LEU A 103 -0.69 -9.63 20.89
N ILE A 104 0.12 -9.88 21.91
CA ILE A 104 -0.35 -10.22 23.26
C ILE A 104 -1.27 -9.11 23.79
N LEU A 105 -0.83 -7.84 23.72
CA LEU A 105 -1.61 -6.68 24.17
C LEU A 105 -2.93 -6.56 23.38
N ALA A 106 -2.89 -6.71 22.06
CA ALA A 106 -4.08 -6.71 21.22
C ALA A 106 -5.01 -7.91 21.48
N GLY A 107 -4.48 -8.99 22.07
CA GLY A 107 -5.23 -10.17 22.48
C GLY A 107 -5.93 -10.04 23.82
N MET A 108 -5.40 -9.20 24.73
CA MET A 108 -5.94 -9.00 26.08
C MET A 108 -7.29 -8.28 26.06
N TYR A 109 -7.50 -7.38 25.11
CA TYR A 109 -8.72 -6.61 25.00
C TYR A 109 -9.23 -6.57 23.56
N ASN A 110 -10.55 -6.55 23.41
CA ASN A 110 -11.16 -6.27 22.13
C ASN A 110 -11.20 -4.76 21.89
N PHE A 111 -10.15 -4.24 21.24
CA PHE A 111 -10.07 -2.83 20.87
C PHE A 111 -10.86 -2.49 19.60
N SER A 112 -11.53 -3.45 18.97
CA SER A 112 -12.11 -3.23 17.65
C SER A 112 -13.25 -2.20 17.66
N ILE A 113 -13.28 -1.39 16.62
CA ILE A 113 -14.37 -0.48 16.31
C ILE A 113 -15.10 -1.05 15.11
N ALA A 114 -16.42 -1.18 15.23
CA ALA A 114 -17.27 -1.70 14.18
C ALA A 114 -18.31 -0.68 13.73
N SER A 115 -18.61 -0.67 12.44
CA SER A 115 -19.76 -0.03 11.83
C SER A 115 -20.57 -1.08 11.04
N THR A 116 -21.64 -0.65 10.36
CA THR A 116 -22.34 -1.50 9.39
C THR A 116 -21.38 -2.08 8.34
N ASP A 117 -20.41 -1.30 7.85
CA ASP A 117 -19.41 -1.80 6.89
C ASP A 117 -18.57 -2.92 7.53
N SER A 118 -18.14 -2.75 8.78
CA SER A 118 -17.36 -3.75 9.52
C SER A 118 -18.12 -5.06 9.70
N ILE A 119 -19.40 -4.98 10.06
CA ILE A 119 -20.26 -6.15 10.20
C ILE A 119 -20.34 -6.90 8.88
N ILE A 120 -20.45 -6.19 7.75
CA ILE A 120 -20.48 -6.83 6.43
C ILE A 120 -19.14 -7.49 6.09
N TYR A 121 -18.00 -6.87 6.44
CA TYR A 121 -16.69 -7.52 6.28
C TYR A 121 -16.56 -8.82 7.11
N ILE A 122 -17.08 -8.80 8.34
CA ILE A 122 -17.08 -9.96 9.23
C ILE A 122 -17.98 -11.06 8.65
N ILE A 123 -19.22 -10.72 8.27
CA ILE A 123 -20.17 -11.66 7.69
C ILE A 123 -19.66 -12.22 6.36
N ALA A 124 -18.98 -11.41 5.55
CA ALA A 124 -18.35 -11.87 4.30
C ALA A 124 -17.24 -12.91 4.56
N GLY A 125 -16.73 -13.03 5.80
CA GLY A 125 -15.89 -14.15 6.22
C GLY A 125 -16.56 -15.53 6.08
N ARG A 126 -17.88 -15.59 5.86
CA ARG A 126 -18.60 -16.82 5.50
C ARG A 126 -18.15 -17.48 4.18
N ILE A 127 -17.22 -16.87 3.44
CA ILE A 127 -16.44 -17.53 2.37
C ILE A 127 -15.94 -18.92 2.82
N ALA A 128 -15.59 -19.08 4.10
CA ALA A 128 -15.23 -20.37 4.71
C ALA A 128 -16.28 -21.49 4.54
N TYR A 129 -17.58 -21.14 4.46
CA TYR A 129 -18.67 -22.10 4.32
C TYR A 129 -19.20 -22.18 2.89
N GLU A 130 -19.38 -21.02 2.27
CA GLU A 130 -20.07 -20.91 0.98
C GLU A 130 -19.13 -20.93 -0.23
N GLY A 131 -17.81 -20.82 0.00
CA GLY A 131 -16.85 -20.54 -1.06
C GLY A 131 -17.22 -19.28 -1.85
N PHE A 132 -16.91 -19.27 -3.14
CA PHE A 132 -17.34 -18.19 -4.05
C PHE A 132 -18.75 -18.41 -4.61
N SER A 133 -19.72 -18.47 -3.69
CA SER A 133 -21.14 -18.38 -4.03
C SER A 133 -21.46 -17.05 -4.73
N SER A 134 -22.56 -16.98 -5.48
CA SER A 134 -22.98 -15.75 -6.17
C SER A 134 -23.17 -14.58 -5.21
N GLY A 135 -23.74 -14.83 -4.02
CA GLY A 135 -23.90 -13.85 -2.96
C GLY A 135 -22.56 -13.35 -2.43
N VAL A 136 -21.60 -14.24 -2.17
CA VAL A 136 -20.24 -13.87 -1.74
C VAL A 136 -19.53 -13.05 -2.82
N VAL A 137 -19.53 -13.48 -4.08
CA VAL A 137 -18.86 -12.76 -5.18
C VAL A 137 -19.43 -11.35 -5.34
N LYS A 138 -20.76 -11.19 -5.17
CA LYS A 138 -21.40 -9.87 -5.17
C LYS A 138 -20.92 -8.98 -4.02
N GLU A 139 -20.70 -9.52 -2.83
CA GLU A 139 -20.14 -8.74 -1.71
C GLU A 139 -18.66 -8.39 -1.93
N LEU A 140 -17.89 -9.30 -2.53
CA LEU A 140 -16.49 -9.08 -2.87
C LEU A 140 -16.31 -8.00 -3.95
N SER A 141 -17.23 -7.89 -4.90
CA SER A 141 -17.21 -6.84 -5.92
C SER A 141 -17.53 -5.45 -5.37
N LEU A 142 -18.10 -5.34 -4.16
CA LEU A 142 -18.26 -4.06 -3.46
C LEU A 142 -17.03 -3.66 -2.63
N ARG A 143 -16.35 -4.65 -2.04
CA ARG A 143 -15.48 -4.39 -0.89
C ARG A 143 -14.05 -4.85 -1.05
N GLY A 144 -13.75 -5.63 -2.07
CA GLY A 144 -12.46 -6.32 -2.22
C GLY A 144 -12.41 -7.58 -1.37
N VAL A 145 -11.44 -8.45 -1.68
CA VAL A 145 -11.36 -9.81 -1.13
C VAL A 145 -10.44 -9.94 0.08
N PHE A 146 -9.49 -9.02 0.23
CA PHE A 146 -8.42 -9.18 1.23
C PHE A 146 -8.91 -9.34 2.68
N LEU A 147 -9.72 -8.41 3.18
CA LEU A 147 -10.21 -8.47 4.56
C LEU A 147 -11.26 -9.56 4.80
N PRO A 148 -12.29 -9.76 3.94
CA PRO A 148 -13.20 -10.90 4.08
C PRO A 148 -12.46 -12.24 4.15
N GLU A 149 -11.45 -12.43 3.30
CA GLU A 149 -10.64 -13.65 3.24
C GLU A 149 -9.73 -13.84 4.46
N LEU A 150 -9.32 -12.75 5.13
CA LEU A 150 -8.67 -12.87 6.44
C LEU A 150 -9.68 -13.17 7.54
N GLN A 151 -10.84 -12.52 7.51
CA GLN A 151 -11.90 -12.73 8.51
C GLN A 151 -12.47 -14.15 8.44
N SER A 152 -12.42 -14.82 7.29
CA SER A 152 -12.82 -16.23 7.17
C SER A 152 -12.03 -17.17 8.09
N ALA A 153 -10.81 -16.81 8.47
CA ALA A 153 -10.04 -17.61 9.44
C ALA A 153 -10.69 -17.63 10.83
N SER A 154 -11.53 -16.65 11.19
CA SER A 154 -12.29 -16.70 12.45
C SER A 154 -13.23 -17.92 12.50
N VAL A 155 -13.79 -18.31 11.36
CA VAL A 155 -14.61 -19.52 11.22
C VAL A 155 -13.79 -20.77 11.54
N PHE A 156 -12.59 -20.89 10.97
CA PHE A 156 -11.71 -22.04 11.21
C PHE A 156 -11.28 -22.13 12.67
N LEU A 157 -11.20 -21.00 13.36
CA LEU A 157 -10.81 -20.90 14.76
C LEU A 157 -12.00 -21.00 15.73
N GLY A 158 -13.24 -21.09 15.23
CA GLY A 158 -14.45 -21.12 16.06
C GLY A 158 -14.69 -19.82 16.84
N MET A 159 -14.39 -18.67 16.24
CA MET A 159 -14.56 -17.34 16.86
C MET A 159 -15.48 -16.46 16.00
N ASP A 160 -16.09 -15.44 16.62
CA ASP A 160 -17.00 -14.54 15.91
C ASP A 160 -16.31 -13.70 14.82
N TYR A 161 -15.12 -13.20 15.10
CA TYR A 161 -14.28 -12.44 14.16
C TYR A 161 -12.85 -12.25 14.70
N LEU A 162 -11.94 -11.82 13.84
CA LEU A 162 -10.56 -11.52 14.21
C LEU A 162 -10.40 -10.07 14.71
N TYR A 163 -10.65 -9.83 16.00
CA TYR A 163 -10.60 -8.47 16.58
C TYR A 163 -9.18 -7.86 16.64
N ALA A 164 -8.16 -8.65 16.96
CA ALA A 164 -6.74 -8.24 16.96
C ALA A 164 -6.12 -8.06 15.55
N LEU A 165 -6.88 -8.27 14.46
CA LEU A 165 -6.34 -8.18 13.10
C LEU A 165 -5.90 -6.75 12.73
N GLN A 166 -6.75 -5.75 13.01
CA GLN A 166 -6.44 -4.34 12.68
C GLN A 166 -5.28 -3.76 13.51
N PRO A 167 -5.19 -4.03 14.83
CA PRO A 167 -3.99 -3.70 15.60
C PRO A 167 -2.69 -4.25 15.02
N MET A 168 -2.71 -5.45 14.41
CA MET A 168 -1.53 -6.02 13.77
C MET A 168 -1.13 -5.30 12.48
N PHE A 169 -2.11 -4.84 11.69
CA PHE A 169 -1.83 -3.96 10.56
C PHE A 169 -1.30 -2.61 11.01
N LEU A 170 -1.85 -2.02 12.07
CA LEU A 170 -1.31 -0.79 12.66
C LEU A 170 0.14 -0.97 13.07
N LEU A 171 0.44 -2.01 13.85
CA LEU A 171 1.79 -2.25 14.37
C LEU A 171 2.80 -2.45 13.22
N SER A 172 2.43 -3.25 12.23
CA SER A 172 3.23 -3.43 11.02
C SER A 172 3.43 -2.10 10.30
N PHE A 173 2.41 -1.26 10.23
CA PHE A 173 2.50 0.03 9.58
C PHE A 173 3.41 1.00 10.33
N VAL A 174 3.35 1.07 11.66
CA VAL A 174 4.30 1.87 12.45
C VAL A 174 5.74 1.44 12.17
N LEU A 175 6.01 0.14 12.21
CA LEU A 175 7.35 -0.41 11.97
C LEU A 175 7.82 -0.19 10.53
N VAL A 176 6.95 -0.36 9.55
CA VAL A 176 7.24 -0.11 8.12
C VAL A 176 7.44 1.37 7.85
N ASN A 177 6.58 2.24 8.39
CA ASN A 177 6.69 3.68 8.23
C ASN A 177 8.01 4.19 8.81
N PHE A 178 8.34 3.80 10.04
CA PHE A 178 9.61 4.13 10.66
C PHE A 178 10.82 3.63 9.86
N SER A 179 10.84 2.34 9.49
CA SER A 179 11.98 1.74 8.80
C SER A 179 12.21 2.33 7.40
N LEU A 180 11.16 2.57 6.62
CA LEU A 180 11.26 3.19 5.30
C LEU A 180 11.62 4.68 5.39
N CYS A 181 10.97 5.45 6.26
CA CYS A 181 11.31 6.87 6.45
C CYS A 181 12.77 7.02 6.88
N LYS A 182 13.25 6.21 7.83
CA LYS A 182 14.65 6.26 8.28
C LYS A 182 15.59 6.02 7.11
N ARG A 183 15.37 4.94 6.36
CA ARG A 183 16.25 4.56 5.24
C ARG A 183 16.23 5.57 4.10
N ILE A 184 15.06 6.10 3.76
CA ILE A 184 14.91 7.12 2.71
C ILE A 184 15.58 8.43 3.14
N ILE A 185 15.39 8.85 4.38
CA ILE A 185 15.98 10.09 4.90
C ILE A 185 17.50 9.94 5.04
N SER A 186 18.04 8.78 5.44
CA SER A 186 19.50 8.54 5.51
C SER A 186 20.19 8.57 4.13
N HIS A 187 19.44 8.46 3.03
CA HIS A 187 19.96 8.67 1.68
C HIS A 187 20.03 10.15 1.28
N ILE A 188 19.42 11.04 2.07
CA ILE A 188 19.36 12.49 1.87
C ILE A 188 20.26 13.19 2.89
N LEU A 189 20.22 12.76 4.15
CA LEU A 189 21.00 13.30 5.26
C LEU A 189 22.18 12.38 5.61
N ALA A 190 23.34 12.98 5.81
CA ALA A 190 24.54 12.26 6.28
C ALA A 190 24.47 11.90 7.79
N ASP A 191 23.69 12.64 8.58
CA ASP A 191 23.53 12.40 10.02
C ASP A 191 22.43 11.37 10.30
N ASP A 192 22.81 10.13 10.64
CA ASP A 192 21.87 9.04 10.95
C ASP A 192 21.01 9.34 12.20
N ARG A 193 21.55 10.10 13.17
CA ARG A 193 20.79 10.48 14.37
C ARG A 193 19.65 11.41 13.99
N LEU A 194 19.92 12.39 13.13
CA LEU A 194 18.89 13.30 12.62
C LEU A 194 17.87 12.55 11.74
N ALA A 195 18.32 11.62 10.89
CA ALA A 195 17.43 10.77 10.10
C ALA A 195 16.49 9.93 10.99
N TRP A 196 17.02 9.37 12.08
CA TRP A 196 16.22 8.66 13.09
C TRP A 196 15.21 9.58 13.75
N GLN A 197 15.63 10.77 14.22
CA GLN A 197 14.76 11.75 14.88
C GLN A 197 13.60 12.20 13.97
N LEU A 198 13.89 12.53 12.71
CA LEU A 198 12.87 12.91 11.74
C LEU A 198 11.89 11.77 11.46
N SER A 199 12.38 10.53 11.45
CA SER A 199 11.52 9.35 11.24
C SER A 199 10.62 9.08 12.43
N VAL A 200 11.13 9.22 13.66
CA VAL A 200 10.32 9.16 14.89
C VAL A 200 9.29 10.26 14.90
N LEU A 201 9.69 11.51 14.62
CA LEU A 201 8.77 12.65 14.56
C LEU A 201 7.67 12.42 13.51
N GLY A 202 8.02 11.93 12.32
CA GLY A 202 7.07 11.58 11.27
C GLY A 202 6.04 10.53 11.72
N ASN A 203 6.51 9.49 12.43
CA ASN A 203 5.63 8.46 12.99
C ASN A 203 4.71 9.04 14.07
N LEU A 204 5.25 9.85 14.99
CA LEU A 204 4.47 10.50 16.03
C LEU A 204 3.40 11.41 15.41
N ILE A 205 3.71 12.21 14.39
CA ILE A 205 2.74 13.06 13.70
C ILE A 205 1.63 12.22 13.06
N TYR A 206 1.99 11.16 12.33
CA TYR A 206 0.99 10.35 11.62
C TYR A 206 0.10 9.57 12.58
N PHE A 207 0.70 8.85 13.53
CA PHE A 207 -0.02 7.94 14.44
C PHE A 207 -0.60 8.62 15.69
N SER A 208 -0.38 9.92 15.89
CA SER A 208 -1.13 10.73 16.88
C SER A 208 -2.39 11.37 16.28
N THR A 209 -2.58 11.30 14.97
CA THR A 209 -3.80 11.83 14.33
C THR A 209 -5.02 10.99 14.73
N TYR A 210 -6.04 11.64 15.30
CA TYR A 210 -7.27 10.97 15.78
C TYR A 210 -7.84 9.98 14.76
N PHE A 211 -7.99 10.40 13.49
CA PHE A 211 -8.60 9.52 12.49
C PHE A 211 -7.71 8.33 12.13
N ILE A 212 -6.39 8.45 12.19
CA ILE A 212 -5.47 7.31 11.98
C ILE A 212 -5.60 6.32 13.15
N VAL A 213 -5.64 6.81 14.38
CA VAL A 213 -5.88 5.96 15.57
C VAL A 213 -7.23 5.27 15.48
N PHE A 214 -8.30 5.98 15.07
CA PHE A 214 -9.60 5.38 14.81
C PHE A 214 -9.50 4.26 13.77
N GLN A 215 -8.85 4.52 12.62
CA GLN A 215 -8.66 3.52 11.55
C GLN A 215 -7.83 2.31 12.00
N ALA A 216 -6.97 2.45 13.00
CA ALA A 216 -6.14 1.36 13.51
C ALA A 216 -6.95 0.27 14.22
N PHE A 217 -8.14 0.64 14.71
CA PHE A 217 -9.03 -0.25 15.42
C PHE A 217 -10.32 -0.52 14.63
N TYR A 218 -10.60 0.28 13.61
CA TYR A 218 -11.76 0.13 12.75
C TYR A 218 -11.61 -1.05 11.78
N ILE A 219 -12.51 -2.03 11.84
CA ILE A 219 -12.50 -3.19 10.94
C ILE A 219 -12.91 -2.73 9.53
N HIS A 220 -11.90 -2.39 8.73
CA HIS A 220 -12.06 -1.90 7.36
C HIS A 220 -10.75 -2.05 6.55
N ASN A 221 -10.84 -1.99 5.22
CA ASN A 221 -9.70 -2.13 4.30
C ASN A 221 -8.74 -0.94 4.25
N SER A 222 -9.01 0.15 4.98
CA SER A 222 -8.30 1.42 4.79
C SER A 222 -6.88 1.38 5.34
N MET A 223 -6.69 0.82 6.54
CA MET A 223 -5.36 0.66 7.13
C MET A 223 -4.50 -0.31 6.32
N ILE A 224 -5.09 -1.43 5.90
CA ILE A 224 -4.48 -2.44 5.02
C ILE A 224 -4.01 -1.79 3.70
N SER A 225 -4.90 -1.02 3.06
CA SER A 225 -4.58 -0.32 1.82
C SER A 225 -3.47 0.71 2.01
N ALA A 226 -3.50 1.46 3.11
CA ALA A 226 -2.50 2.49 3.39
C ALA A 226 -1.09 1.93 3.58
N VAL A 227 -0.93 0.86 4.39
CA VAL A 227 0.39 0.27 4.63
C VAL A 227 0.97 -0.36 3.36
N TYR A 228 0.15 -1.06 2.56
CA TYR A 228 0.60 -1.64 1.30
C TYR A 228 0.95 -0.59 0.26
N LEU A 229 0.13 0.45 0.11
CA LEU A 229 0.40 1.54 -0.82
C LEU A 229 1.68 2.29 -0.43
N PHE A 230 1.86 2.57 0.87
CA PHE A 230 3.05 3.22 1.39
C PHE A 230 4.31 2.38 1.16
N LEU A 231 4.25 1.08 1.46
CA LEU A 231 5.34 0.13 1.20
C LEU A 231 5.68 0.04 -0.28
N ALA A 232 4.67 0.06 -1.17
CA ALA A 232 4.88 0.08 -2.61
C ALA A 232 5.66 1.33 -3.05
N VAL A 233 5.20 2.53 -2.65
CA VAL A 233 5.84 3.79 -3.03
C VAL A 233 7.25 3.92 -2.46
N GLY A 234 7.44 3.60 -1.17
CA GLY A 234 8.77 3.59 -0.55
C GLY A 234 9.71 2.56 -1.19
N GLY A 235 9.19 1.37 -1.50
CA GLY A 235 9.90 0.32 -2.21
C GLY A 235 10.36 0.76 -3.60
N PHE A 236 9.48 1.37 -4.41
CA PHE A 236 9.87 1.87 -5.74
C PHE A 236 10.92 2.97 -5.67
N TRP A 237 10.79 3.89 -4.71
CA TRP A 237 11.80 4.94 -4.51
C TRP A 237 13.16 4.34 -4.18
N LEU A 238 13.22 3.41 -3.21
CA LEU A 238 14.45 2.74 -2.80
C LEU A 238 15.01 1.83 -3.90
N ALA A 239 14.17 1.14 -4.66
CA ALA A 239 14.61 0.35 -5.82
C ALA A 239 15.34 1.22 -6.84
N ALA A 240 14.81 2.41 -7.10
CA ALA A 240 15.38 3.36 -8.04
C ALA A 240 16.59 4.13 -7.48
N LYS A 241 16.70 4.28 -6.16
CA LYS A 241 17.84 4.95 -5.49
C LYS A 241 19.02 4.00 -5.27
N GLU A 242 18.75 2.80 -4.78
CA GLU A 242 19.76 1.77 -4.45
C GLU A 242 20.07 0.83 -5.63
N LYS A 243 19.36 0.96 -6.76
CA LYS A 243 19.48 0.07 -7.94
C LYS A 243 19.33 -1.41 -7.59
N ASN A 244 18.47 -1.70 -6.63
CA ASN A 244 18.31 -3.04 -6.06
C ASN A 244 16.93 -3.59 -6.40
N GLN A 245 16.92 -4.76 -7.06
CA GLN A 245 15.71 -5.39 -7.59
C GLN A 245 14.78 -5.90 -6.48
N GLY A 246 15.31 -6.24 -5.30
CA GLY A 246 14.50 -6.74 -4.18
C GLY A 246 13.44 -5.73 -3.75
N TRP A 247 13.78 -4.44 -3.77
CA TRP A 247 12.83 -3.37 -3.47
C TRP A 247 11.73 -3.24 -4.52
N MET A 248 12.03 -3.51 -5.81
CA MET A 248 11.04 -3.53 -6.88
C MET A 248 10.07 -4.71 -6.68
N THR A 249 10.59 -5.90 -6.37
CA THR A 249 9.76 -7.08 -6.11
C THR A 249 8.82 -6.85 -4.92
N ILE A 250 9.34 -6.36 -3.80
CA ILE A 250 8.52 -6.02 -2.64
C ILE A 250 7.50 -4.92 -2.95
N GLY A 251 7.90 -3.90 -3.72
CA GLY A 251 6.98 -2.84 -4.13
C GLY A 251 5.80 -3.36 -4.96
N ILE A 252 6.06 -4.29 -5.89
CA ILE A 252 5.01 -4.95 -6.69
C ILE A 252 4.11 -5.85 -5.83
N LEU A 253 4.69 -6.66 -4.94
CA LEU A 253 3.90 -7.50 -4.03
C LEU A 253 3.03 -6.65 -3.10
N ALA A 254 3.54 -5.50 -2.66
CA ALA A 254 2.75 -4.55 -1.90
C ALA A 254 1.62 -3.93 -2.73
N LEU A 255 1.86 -3.58 -4.00
CA LEU A 255 0.78 -3.17 -4.91
C LEU A 255 -0.28 -4.26 -5.12
N LEU A 256 0.10 -5.54 -5.12
CA LEU A 256 -0.85 -6.65 -5.16
C LEU A 256 -1.74 -6.66 -3.90
N GLY A 257 -1.13 -6.56 -2.71
CA GLY A 257 -1.88 -6.44 -1.46
C GLY A 257 -2.83 -5.26 -1.44
N PHE A 258 -2.38 -4.09 -1.89
CA PHE A 258 -3.22 -2.90 -2.05
C PHE A 258 -4.39 -3.14 -3.03
N SER A 259 -4.11 -3.77 -4.17
CA SER A 259 -5.10 -4.01 -5.22
C SER A 259 -6.15 -5.08 -4.88
N LEU A 260 -5.78 -6.05 -4.06
CA LEU A 260 -6.72 -7.05 -3.54
C LEU A 260 -7.57 -6.51 -2.37
N ALA A 261 -7.07 -5.48 -1.66
CA ALA A 261 -7.78 -4.86 -0.55
C ALA A 261 -8.96 -3.99 -0.98
N ARG A 262 -9.00 -3.47 -2.22
CA ARG A 262 -10.13 -2.66 -2.71
C ARG A 262 -10.37 -2.87 -4.21
N THR A 263 -11.62 -2.76 -4.60
CA THR A 263 -12.08 -2.97 -5.99
C THR A 263 -11.61 -1.91 -6.98
N GLU A 264 -11.36 -0.69 -6.55
CA GLU A 264 -10.85 0.39 -7.40
C GLU A 264 -9.32 0.57 -7.33
N ALA A 265 -8.66 -0.11 -6.39
CA ALA A 265 -7.22 0.04 -6.14
C ALA A 265 -6.32 -0.25 -7.36
N PRO A 266 -6.65 -1.19 -8.29
CA PRO A 266 -5.84 -1.38 -9.49
C PRO A 266 -5.67 -0.13 -10.34
N LEU A 267 -6.67 0.76 -10.40
CA LEU A 267 -6.56 2.02 -11.15
C LEU A 267 -5.53 2.96 -10.52
N PHE A 268 -5.50 3.05 -9.19
CA PHE A 268 -4.49 3.81 -8.45
C PHE A 268 -3.11 3.16 -8.57
N ALA A 269 -3.03 1.84 -8.58
CA ALA A 269 -1.77 1.13 -8.74
C ALA A 269 -1.17 1.33 -10.14
N ILE A 270 -1.99 1.40 -11.20
CA ILE A 270 -1.54 1.70 -12.56
C ILE A 270 -0.94 3.11 -12.63
N ILE A 271 -1.49 4.10 -11.93
CA ILE A 271 -0.89 5.44 -11.81
C ILE A 271 0.55 5.34 -11.27
N LEU A 272 0.74 4.60 -10.18
CA LEU A 272 2.07 4.44 -9.59
C LEU A 272 3.02 3.67 -10.50
N LEU A 273 2.54 2.62 -11.18
CA LEU A 273 3.35 1.87 -12.14
C LEU A 273 3.72 2.71 -13.36
N ALA A 274 2.83 3.58 -13.84
CA ALA A 274 3.12 4.52 -14.91
C ALA A 274 4.27 5.46 -14.49
N LEU A 275 4.27 5.93 -13.25
CA LEU A 275 5.37 6.71 -12.69
C LEU A 275 6.69 5.90 -12.64
N VAL A 276 6.63 4.64 -12.20
CA VAL A 276 7.80 3.73 -12.19
C VAL A 276 8.38 3.54 -13.59
N VAL A 277 7.54 3.25 -14.60
CA VAL A 277 7.95 3.09 -16.00
C VAL A 277 8.53 4.39 -16.54
N SER A 278 7.86 5.52 -16.29
CA SER A 278 8.31 6.84 -16.77
C SER A 278 9.65 7.30 -16.21
N SER A 279 10.05 6.78 -15.04
CA SER A 279 11.31 7.15 -14.40
C SER A 279 12.55 6.76 -15.21
N GLY A 280 12.43 5.76 -16.10
CA GLY A 280 13.53 5.23 -16.91
C GLY A 280 14.66 4.57 -16.09
N GLN A 281 14.46 4.31 -14.80
CA GLN A 281 15.51 3.83 -13.90
C GLN A 281 15.68 2.31 -13.90
N PHE A 282 14.68 1.59 -14.42
CA PHE A 282 14.63 0.14 -14.39
C PHE A 282 14.88 -0.40 -15.79
N SER A 283 15.69 -1.46 -15.87
CA SER A 283 15.84 -2.18 -17.14
C SER A 283 14.50 -2.79 -17.56
N TYR A 284 14.27 -2.87 -18.86
CA TYR A 284 13.09 -3.50 -19.45
C TYR A 284 12.82 -4.90 -18.89
N ARG A 285 13.86 -5.71 -18.70
CA ARG A 285 13.73 -7.06 -18.13
C ARG A 285 13.16 -7.05 -16.71
N ILE A 286 13.57 -6.08 -15.88
CA ILE A 286 13.05 -5.93 -14.51
C ILE A 286 11.58 -5.50 -14.57
N LEU A 287 11.23 -4.55 -15.44
CA LEU A 287 9.85 -4.12 -15.63
C LEU A 287 8.96 -5.27 -16.08
N LEU A 288 9.37 -6.07 -17.07
CA LEU A 288 8.61 -7.23 -17.52
C LEU A 288 8.40 -8.26 -16.40
N ARG A 289 9.50 -8.71 -15.76
CA ARG A 289 9.46 -9.77 -14.76
C ARG A 289 8.71 -9.39 -13.50
N SER A 290 8.68 -8.10 -13.16
CA SER A 290 8.01 -7.63 -11.94
C SER A 290 6.57 -7.24 -12.25
N THR A 291 6.34 -6.42 -13.27
CA THR A 291 5.03 -5.81 -13.51
C THR A 291 4.04 -6.75 -14.22
N LEU A 292 4.48 -7.57 -15.19
CA LEU A 292 3.54 -8.42 -15.94
C LEU A 292 2.87 -9.51 -15.08
N PRO A 293 3.57 -10.24 -14.19
CA PRO A 293 2.91 -11.22 -13.33
C PRO A 293 1.84 -10.59 -12.44
N TYR A 294 2.10 -9.37 -11.94
CA TYR A 294 1.13 -8.59 -11.18
C TYR A 294 -0.10 -8.22 -12.01
N LEU A 295 0.10 -7.65 -13.21
CA LEU A 295 -1.00 -7.27 -14.09
C LEU A 295 -1.82 -8.48 -14.52
N PHE A 296 -1.15 -9.58 -14.89
CA PHE A 296 -1.80 -10.83 -15.27
C PHE A 296 -2.67 -11.39 -14.13
N SER A 297 -2.12 -11.43 -12.91
CA SER A 297 -2.85 -11.95 -11.73
C SER A 297 -4.12 -11.14 -11.46
N LEU A 298 -4.04 -9.80 -11.56
CA LEU A 298 -5.21 -8.94 -11.40
C LEU A 298 -6.18 -9.09 -12.57
N THR A 299 -5.72 -9.11 -13.82
CA THR A 299 -6.59 -9.33 -14.99
C THR A 299 -7.34 -10.65 -14.85
N ALA A 300 -6.68 -11.73 -14.46
CA ALA A 300 -7.31 -13.03 -14.22
C ALA A 300 -8.36 -12.95 -13.10
N TRP A 301 -8.06 -12.25 -11.99
CA TRP A 301 -9.00 -12.03 -10.91
C TRP A 301 -10.25 -11.25 -11.35
N TYR A 302 -10.10 -10.16 -12.10
CA TYR A 302 -11.24 -9.38 -12.58
C TYR A 302 -12.03 -10.10 -13.67
N LEU A 303 -11.39 -10.92 -14.51
CA LEU A 303 -12.10 -11.81 -15.44
C LEU A 303 -12.93 -12.85 -14.70
N TYR A 304 -12.38 -13.43 -13.61
CA TYR A 304 -13.12 -14.33 -12.75
C TYR A 304 -14.36 -13.65 -12.13
N LEU A 305 -14.19 -12.45 -11.58
CA LEU A 305 -15.30 -11.66 -11.05
C LEU A 305 -16.35 -11.35 -12.13
N LEU A 306 -15.92 -10.93 -13.33
CA LEU A 306 -16.82 -10.62 -14.45
C LEU A 306 -17.72 -11.80 -14.82
N GLY A 307 -17.15 -13.01 -14.86
CA GLY A 307 -17.91 -14.23 -15.20
C GLY A 307 -18.88 -14.69 -14.11
N ARG A 308 -18.83 -14.12 -12.89
CA ARG A 308 -19.59 -14.63 -11.72
C ARG A 308 -20.43 -13.57 -11.00
N MET A 309 -20.22 -12.27 -11.24
CA MET A 309 -20.87 -11.20 -10.47
C MET A 309 -22.34 -10.92 -10.82
N GLY A 310 -22.87 -11.51 -11.90
CA GLY A 310 -24.22 -11.23 -12.39
C GLY A 310 -24.37 -9.77 -12.86
N GLU A 311 -25.45 -9.11 -12.44
CA GLU A 311 -25.67 -7.67 -12.72
C GLU A 311 -24.67 -6.75 -12.00
N GLY A 312 -23.89 -7.30 -11.06
CA GLY A 312 -22.93 -6.54 -10.27
C GLY A 312 -23.58 -5.67 -9.19
N THR A 313 -22.96 -4.55 -8.90
CA THR A 313 -23.24 -3.70 -7.74
C THR A 313 -23.04 -2.22 -8.05
N TYR A 314 -23.45 -1.35 -7.13
CA TYR A 314 -23.31 0.11 -7.32
C TYR A 314 -21.86 0.60 -7.30
N ILE A 315 -20.87 -0.23 -6.93
CA ILE A 315 -19.44 0.09 -7.01
C ILE A 315 -18.86 -0.54 -8.27
N LEU A 316 -19.02 -1.85 -8.42
CA LEU A 316 -18.49 -2.61 -9.53
C LEU A 316 -19.63 -3.37 -10.23
N ASP A 317 -19.86 -3.01 -11.49
CA ASP A 317 -20.76 -3.68 -12.42
C ASP A 317 -19.94 -4.27 -13.59
N PRO A 318 -20.53 -5.05 -14.51
CA PRO A 318 -19.80 -5.61 -15.65
C PRO A 318 -19.08 -4.55 -16.51
N ALA A 319 -19.69 -3.38 -16.73
CA ALA A 319 -19.10 -2.32 -17.54
C ALA A 319 -17.85 -1.72 -16.88
N ARG A 320 -17.93 -1.41 -15.58
CA ARG A 320 -16.80 -0.89 -14.80
C ARG A 320 -15.69 -1.93 -14.63
N THR A 321 -16.07 -3.20 -14.50
CA THR A 321 -15.14 -4.32 -14.48
C THR A 321 -14.36 -4.41 -15.78
N LEU A 322 -15.04 -4.29 -16.93
CA LEU A 322 -14.41 -4.23 -18.24
C LEU A 322 -13.49 -3.02 -18.39
N VAL A 323 -13.83 -1.86 -17.83
CA VAL A 323 -12.92 -0.69 -17.81
C VAL A 323 -11.64 -1.00 -17.03
N ILE A 324 -11.73 -1.64 -15.86
CA ILE A 324 -10.54 -2.04 -15.07
C ILE A 324 -9.70 -3.05 -15.85
N ILE A 325 -10.33 -4.09 -16.42
CA ILE A 325 -9.64 -5.09 -17.26
C ILE A 325 -8.96 -4.42 -18.45
N GLY A 326 -9.68 -3.58 -19.19
CA GLY A 326 -9.15 -2.84 -20.34
C GLY A 326 -7.98 -1.94 -19.97
N THR A 327 -8.02 -1.29 -18.81
CA THR A 327 -6.90 -0.48 -18.28
C THR A 327 -5.69 -1.36 -17.95
N LEU A 328 -5.89 -2.51 -17.28
CA LEU A 328 -4.81 -3.45 -16.94
C LEU A 328 -4.15 -4.05 -18.20
N VAL A 329 -4.96 -4.45 -19.19
CA VAL A 329 -4.49 -4.99 -20.47
C VAL A 329 -3.75 -3.92 -21.27
N SER A 330 -4.31 -2.71 -21.38
CA SER A 330 -3.66 -1.59 -22.09
C SER A 330 -2.32 -1.23 -21.44
N PHE A 331 -2.25 -1.23 -20.12
CA PHE A 331 -1.00 -0.97 -19.41
C PHE A 331 -0.01 -2.13 -19.59
N SER A 332 -0.46 -3.38 -19.67
CA SER A 332 0.39 -4.54 -20.00
C SER A 332 1.01 -4.40 -21.39
N LEU A 333 0.22 -3.98 -22.38
CA LEU A 333 0.71 -3.68 -23.73
C LEU A 333 1.72 -2.53 -23.73
N LEU A 334 1.46 -1.45 -22.97
CA LEU A 334 2.42 -0.36 -22.81
C LEU A 334 3.75 -0.86 -22.24
N VAL A 335 3.72 -1.70 -21.22
CA VAL A 335 4.94 -2.29 -20.63
C VAL A 335 5.67 -3.15 -21.65
N LEU A 336 4.98 -4.03 -22.39
CA LEU A 336 5.56 -4.87 -23.45
C LEU A 336 6.18 -4.07 -24.61
N LEU A 337 5.59 -2.92 -24.94
CA LEU A 337 6.04 -2.09 -26.05
C LEU A 337 6.99 -0.97 -25.59
N SER A 338 7.30 -0.87 -24.29
CA SER A 338 8.05 0.26 -23.71
C SER A 338 9.48 0.44 -24.23
N GLU A 339 10.12 -0.61 -24.78
CA GLU A 339 11.44 -0.52 -25.41
C GLU A 339 11.41 -0.18 -26.90
N GLN A 340 10.22 -0.15 -27.53
CA GLN A 340 10.12 0.32 -28.91
C GLN A 340 10.61 1.77 -28.98
N GLN A 341 11.50 2.07 -29.94
CA GLN A 341 12.26 3.33 -29.96
C GLN A 341 11.36 4.58 -29.89
N TRP A 342 10.22 4.57 -30.58
CA TRP A 342 9.28 5.69 -30.59
C TRP A 342 8.54 5.83 -29.25
N ILE A 343 8.12 4.72 -28.62
CA ILE A 343 7.46 4.73 -27.29
C ILE A 343 8.43 5.21 -26.22
N LYS A 344 9.63 4.64 -26.21
CA LYS A 344 10.70 4.98 -25.26
C LYS A 344 11.08 6.46 -25.33
N ARG A 345 11.11 7.05 -26.52
CA ARG A 345 11.49 8.46 -26.74
C ARG A 345 10.33 9.43 -26.55
N LEU A 346 9.14 9.13 -27.07
CA LEU A 346 8.02 10.07 -27.11
C LEU A 346 7.05 9.87 -25.95
N VAL A 347 6.68 8.63 -25.65
CA VAL A 347 5.60 8.31 -24.69
C VAL A 347 6.12 8.24 -23.26
N VAL A 348 7.11 7.40 -23.00
CA VAL A 348 7.58 7.07 -21.63
C VAL A 348 7.98 8.32 -20.81
N PRO A 349 8.76 9.28 -21.34
CA PRO A 349 9.17 10.46 -20.57
C PRO A 349 8.01 11.42 -20.24
N HIS A 350 6.96 11.40 -21.06
CA HIS A 350 5.80 12.27 -20.94
C HIS A 350 4.60 11.56 -20.29
N LEU A 351 4.73 10.26 -20.01
CA LEU A 351 3.66 9.43 -19.45
C LEU A 351 3.01 10.03 -18.19
N PRO A 352 3.75 10.62 -17.22
CA PRO A 352 3.13 11.25 -16.05
C PRO A 352 2.25 12.45 -16.43
N LYS A 353 2.68 13.24 -17.42
CA LYS A 353 1.95 14.40 -17.94
C LYS A 353 0.70 13.97 -18.72
N PHE A 354 0.83 12.98 -19.60
CA PHE A 354 -0.31 12.43 -20.32
C PHE A 354 -1.33 11.84 -19.36
N MET A 355 -0.88 11.06 -18.37
CA MET A 355 -1.75 10.47 -17.35
C MET A 355 -2.55 11.53 -16.58
N ILE A 356 -1.89 12.53 -15.97
CA ILE A 356 -2.62 13.57 -15.25
C ILE A 356 -3.47 14.41 -16.20
N GLY A 357 -2.98 14.72 -17.40
CA GLY A 357 -3.74 15.47 -18.41
C GLY A 357 -5.02 14.75 -18.84
N SER A 358 -4.95 13.43 -19.06
CA SER A 358 -6.11 12.59 -19.38
C SER A 358 -7.10 12.52 -18.22
N ILE A 359 -6.64 12.39 -16.98
CA ILE A 359 -7.53 12.40 -15.81
C ILE A 359 -8.20 13.77 -15.64
N LEU A 360 -7.47 14.87 -15.83
CA LEU A 360 -8.02 16.22 -15.76
C LEU A 360 -9.03 16.49 -16.88
N LEU A 361 -8.74 16.05 -18.12
CA LEU A 361 -9.68 16.15 -19.24
C LEU A 361 -10.96 15.35 -18.96
N LEU A 362 -10.81 14.14 -18.40
CA LEU A 362 -11.95 13.32 -17.97
C LEU A 362 -12.76 14.04 -16.89
N LEU A 363 -12.11 14.65 -15.90
CA LEU A 363 -12.79 15.43 -14.86
C LEU A 363 -13.56 16.61 -15.46
N VAL A 364 -12.95 17.39 -16.37
CA VAL A 364 -13.64 18.49 -17.05
C VAL A 364 -14.89 17.98 -17.77
N PHE A 365 -14.76 16.89 -18.52
CA PHE A 365 -15.90 16.27 -19.19
C PHE A 365 -17.00 15.82 -18.20
N GLN A 366 -16.62 15.21 -17.08
CA GLN A 366 -17.55 14.78 -16.03
C GLN A 366 -18.27 15.96 -15.36
N PHE A 367 -17.57 17.07 -15.11
CA PHE A 367 -18.17 18.31 -14.59
C PHE A 367 -19.12 18.96 -15.60
N ILE A 368 -18.85 18.86 -16.90
CA ILE A 368 -19.78 19.33 -17.94
C ILE A 368 -21.03 18.44 -18.01
N GLN A 369 -20.87 17.12 -17.94
CA GLN A 369 -21.99 16.19 -18.05
C GLN A 369 -22.89 16.15 -16.81
N ASN A 370 -22.32 16.29 -15.60
CA ASN A 370 -23.07 16.22 -14.35
C ASN A 370 -22.50 17.18 -13.29
N PRO A 371 -22.70 18.51 -13.48
CA PRO A 371 -22.05 19.53 -12.66
C PRO A 371 -22.41 19.44 -11.18
N ASP A 372 -23.69 19.25 -10.86
CA ASP A 372 -24.17 19.23 -9.47
C ASP A 372 -23.58 18.05 -8.69
N HIS A 373 -23.54 16.86 -9.31
CA HIS A 373 -22.98 15.65 -8.73
C HIS A 373 -21.49 15.77 -8.43
N MET A 374 -20.75 16.30 -9.40
CA MET A 374 -19.29 16.47 -9.28
C MET A 374 -18.93 17.59 -8.31
N ALA A 375 -19.67 18.71 -8.32
CA ALA A 375 -19.49 19.79 -7.37
C ALA A 375 -19.79 19.33 -5.94
N LEU A 376 -20.87 18.58 -5.73
CA LEU A 376 -21.20 18.01 -4.42
C LEU A 376 -20.10 17.05 -3.93
N SER A 377 -19.62 16.16 -4.80
CA SER A 377 -18.54 15.21 -4.47
C SER A 377 -17.23 15.91 -4.13
N PHE A 378 -16.88 16.94 -4.90
CA PHE A 378 -15.70 17.77 -4.65
C PHE A 378 -15.80 18.48 -3.29
N TRP A 379 -16.91 19.19 -3.04
CA TRP A 379 -17.10 19.91 -1.79
C TRP A 379 -17.19 19.00 -0.57
N ASN A 380 -17.83 17.84 -0.69
CA ASN A 380 -17.88 16.88 0.40
C ASN A 380 -16.51 16.28 0.69
N THR A 381 -15.69 16.05 -0.34
CA THR A 381 -14.28 15.65 -0.15
C THR A 381 -13.49 16.73 0.60
N VAL A 382 -13.59 17.99 0.18
CA VAL A 382 -12.90 19.11 0.85
C VAL A 382 -13.37 19.27 2.30
N LYS A 383 -14.70 19.29 2.52
CA LYS A 383 -15.28 19.38 3.87
C LYS A 383 -14.86 18.22 4.75
N ASN A 384 -14.77 17.01 4.20
CA ASN A 384 -14.31 15.85 4.96
C ASN A 384 -12.85 16.00 5.40
N LEU A 385 -11.95 16.42 4.50
CA LEU A 385 -10.56 16.64 4.84
C LEU A 385 -10.37 17.73 5.91
N LEU A 386 -11.13 18.83 5.82
CA LEU A 386 -10.89 20.03 6.62
C LEU A 386 -11.79 20.18 7.86
N TYR A 387 -12.96 19.51 7.90
CA TYR A 387 -13.98 19.77 8.92
C TYR A 387 -14.71 18.49 9.38
N SER A 388 -15.47 17.83 8.49
CA SER A 388 -16.43 16.77 8.85
C SER A 388 -15.86 15.35 8.93
N GLY A 389 -14.66 15.11 8.39
CA GLY A 389 -14.07 13.76 8.30
C GLY A 389 -13.39 13.26 9.56
N ARG A 390 -13.45 14.04 10.65
CA ARG A 390 -12.79 13.79 11.95
C ARG A 390 -11.27 13.77 11.90
N TRP A 391 -10.67 14.46 10.93
CA TRP A 391 -9.21 14.63 10.86
C TRP A 391 -8.65 15.66 11.84
N GLY A 392 -9.50 16.46 12.49
CA GLY A 392 -9.05 17.61 13.26
C GLY A 392 -8.30 18.59 12.34
N ILE A 393 -7.13 19.06 12.77
CA ILE A 393 -6.30 19.98 11.99
C ILE A 393 -5.28 19.28 11.07
N THR A 394 -5.28 17.94 10.98
CA THR A 394 -4.21 17.19 10.28
C THR A 394 -4.04 17.61 8.83
N TRP A 395 -5.11 17.73 8.05
CA TRP A 395 -5.01 18.12 6.64
C TRP A 395 -4.66 19.59 6.45
N LEU A 396 -5.10 20.47 7.34
CA LEU A 396 -4.68 21.88 7.35
C LEU A 396 -3.17 21.98 7.60
N MET A 397 -2.65 21.26 8.59
CA MET A 397 -1.22 21.21 8.89
C MET A 397 -0.43 20.56 7.75
N ALA A 398 -0.92 19.46 7.17
CA ALA A 398 -0.27 18.82 6.02
C ALA A 398 -0.21 19.77 4.82
N LEU A 399 -1.30 20.48 4.51
CA LEU A 399 -1.33 21.47 3.42
C LEU A 399 -0.36 22.62 3.69
N LEU A 400 -0.35 23.18 4.90
CA LEU A 400 0.58 24.23 5.31
C LEU A 400 2.03 23.77 5.14
N LEU A 401 2.36 22.58 5.64
CA LEU A 401 3.69 22.01 5.50
C LEU A 401 4.07 21.78 4.04
N VAL A 402 3.16 21.24 3.21
CA VAL A 402 3.39 21.09 1.76
C VAL A 402 3.68 22.44 1.11
N MET A 403 2.92 23.49 1.42
CA MET A 403 3.15 24.83 0.87
C MET A 403 4.52 25.39 1.28
N ILE A 404 4.91 25.23 2.55
CA ILE A 404 6.22 25.66 3.05
C ILE A 404 7.34 24.89 2.35
N VAL A 405 7.23 23.56 2.26
CA VAL A 405 8.29 22.74 1.67
C VAL A 405 8.35 22.82 0.15
N ALA A 406 7.25 23.17 -0.53
CA ALA A 406 7.22 23.31 -1.99
C ALA A 406 8.22 24.36 -2.50
N GLY A 407 8.42 25.46 -1.75
CA GLY A 407 9.43 26.48 -2.03
C GLY A 407 10.86 26.08 -1.64
N GLY A 408 11.02 24.97 -0.92
CA GLY A 408 12.32 24.48 -0.44
C GLY A 408 13.15 23.75 -1.49
N PRO A 409 14.38 23.33 -1.14
CA PRO A 409 15.30 22.64 -2.04
C PRO A 409 14.69 21.41 -2.71
N ARG A 410 15.03 21.18 -3.96
CA ARG A 410 14.49 20.05 -4.73
C ARG A 410 15.03 18.72 -4.23
N VAL A 411 14.15 17.75 -4.10
CA VAL A 411 14.55 16.35 -3.80
C VAL A 411 14.65 15.57 -5.11
N SER A 412 15.53 14.58 -5.14
CA SER A 412 15.66 13.69 -6.30
C SER A 412 14.30 13.10 -6.69
N ARG A 413 13.94 13.30 -7.97
CA ARG A 413 12.69 12.80 -8.58
C ARG A 413 11.41 13.27 -7.87
N GLU A 414 11.44 14.46 -7.29
CA GLU A 414 10.30 15.12 -6.65
C GLU A 414 9.05 15.17 -7.55
N TYR A 415 9.20 15.27 -8.87
CA TYR A 415 8.07 15.23 -9.81
C TYR A 415 7.21 13.97 -9.69
N LEU A 416 7.79 12.81 -9.33
CA LEU A 416 7.03 11.57 -9.16
C LEU A 416 6.04 11.69 -7.99
N PHE A 417 6.41 12.39 -6.91
CA PHE A 417 5.51 12.66 -5.80
C PHE A 417 4.41 13.63 -6.19
N TYR A 418 4.74 14.71 -6.90
CA TYR A 418 3.74 15.66 -7.38
C TYR A 418 2.71 15.00 -8.31
N TYR A 419 3.16 14.29 -9.34
CA TYR A 419 2.23 13.60 -10.24
C TYR A 419 1.47 12.48 -9.53
N GLY A 420 2.10 11.73 -8.62
CA GLY A 420 1.44 10.67 -7.86
C GLY A 420 0.34 11.19 -6.94
N ILE A 421 0.64 12.20 -6.11
CA ILE A 421 -0.32 12.79 -5.17
C ILE A 421 -1.46 13.47 -5.93
N SER A 422 -1.15 14.28 -6.95
CA SER A 422 -2.18 14.96 -7.75
C SER A 422 -3.06 13.96 -8.48
N SER A 423 -2.48 12.95 -9.14
CA SER A 423 -3.26 11.93 -9.86
C SER A 423 -4.10 11.09 -8.91
N PHE A 424 -3.63 10.83 -7.69
CA PHE A 424 -4.43 10.15 -6.66
C PHE A 424 -5.70 10.94 -6.34
N PHE A 425 -5.60 12.24 -6.02
CA PHE A 425 -6.78 13.06 -5.71
C PHE A 425 -7.67 13.28 -6.92
N SER A 426 -7.09 13.49 -8.11
CA SER A 426 -7.86 13.64 -9.35
C SER A 426 -8.62 12.36 -9.70
N LEU A 427 -7.99 11.18 -9.60
CA LEU A 427 -8.67 9.90 -9.82
C LEU A 427 -9.72 9.63 -8.73
N LEU A 428 -9.43 9.97 -7.47
CA LEU A 428 -10.39 9.84 -6.38
C LEU A 428 -11.68 10.60 -6.69
N LEU A 429 -11.56 11.84 -7.18
CA LEU A 429 -12.71 12.62 -7.63
C LEU A 429 -13.34 12.01 -8.90
N ALA A 430 -12.55 11.58 -9.89
CA ALA A 430 -13.07 11.07 -11.16
C ALA A 430 -13.93 9.80 -10.99
N ILE A 431 -13.57 8.94 -10.03
CA ILE A 431 -14.37 7.74 -9.73
C ILE A 431 -15.69 8.12 -9.02
N SER A 432 -15.85 9.34 -8.48
CA SER A 432 -17.13 9.76 -7.87
C SER A 432 -18.26 9.84 -8.90
N TYR A 433 -17.94 10.14 -10.17
CA TYR A 433 -18.91 10.22 -11.27
C TYR A 433 -19.68 8.91 -11.48
N PHE A 434 -19.01 7.76 -11.32
CA PHE A 434 -19.60 6.44 -11.55
C PHE A 434 -20.33 5.86 -10.33
N ARG A 435 -20.46 6.62 -9.24
CA ARG A 435 -21.08 6.16 -7.99
C ARG A 435 -21.95 7.26 -7.41
N VAL A 436 -22.67 6.94 -6.35
CA VAL A 436 -23.38 7.94 -5.53
C VAL A 436 -22.39 9.03 -5.09
N PRO A 437 -22.78 10.33 -5.06
CA PRO A 437 -21.89 11.40 -4.62
C PRO A 437 -21.23 11.07 -3.29
N TYR A 438 -19.99 11.53 -3.11
CA TYR A 438 -19.32 11.41 -1.82
C TYR A 438 -20.15 12.10 -0.74
N ARG A 439 -20.18 11.50 0.45
CA ARG A 439 -21.01 11.92 1.58
C ARG A 439 -20.18 12.74 2.57
N LEU A 440 -20.84 13.51 3.41
CA LEU A 440 -20.17 14.14 4.56
C LEU A 440 -19.99 13.13 5.68
N GLY A 441 -18.85 13.22 6.37
CA GLY A 441 -18.53 12.46 7.57
C GLY A 441 -17.42 11.44 7.39
N TRP A 442 -17.02 10.85 8.51
CA TRP A 442 -15.94 9.86 8.56
C TRP A 442 -16.25 8.55 7.81
N GLY A 443 -17.54 8.23 7.68
CA GLY A 443 -18.07 7.06 6.97
C GLY A 443 -18.10 7.20 5.46
N ASP A 444 -17.57 8.29 4.89
CA ASP A 444 -17.42 8.45 3.46
C ASP A 444 -16.21 7.69 2.89
N SER A 445 -16.34 7.17 1.67
CA SER A 445 -15.27 6.39 1.02
C SER A 445 -14.08 7.27 0.65
N ALA A 446 -14.29 8.48 0.13
CA ALA A 446 -13.18 9.37 -0.22
C ALA A 446 -12.39 9.77 1.02
N ASN A 447 -13.09 10.11 2.11
CA ASN A 447 -12.47 10.41 3.40
C ASN A 447 -11.58 9.26 3.90
N ARG A 448 -12.06 8.02 3.80
CA ARG A 448 -11.29 6.81 4.16
C ARG A 448 -10.12 6.53 3.22
N MET A 449 -10.27 6.82 1.94
CA MET A 449 -9.18 6.66 0.96
C MET A 449 -8.07 7.68 1.16
N SER A 450 -8.36 8.85 1.75
CA SER A 450 -7.34 9.83 2.12
C SER A 450 -6.35 9.30 3.17
N THR A 451 -6.74 8.30 3.97
CA THR A 451 -5.81 7.55 4.85
C THR A 451 -4.69 6.86 4.07
N HIS A 452 -4.94 6.47 2.81
CA HIS A 452 -3.95 5.77 2.00
C HIS A 452 -2.80 6.69 1.53
N ILE A 453 -3.12 7.95 1.19
CA ILE A 453 -2.16 8.88 0.58
C ILE A 453 -1.42 9.76 1.60
N LEU A 454 -2.04 10.05 2.75
CA LEU A 454 -1.42 10.83 3.84
C LEU A 454 0.00 10.37 4.23
N PRO A 455 0.31 9.07 4.44
CA PRO A 455 1.67 8.64 4.81
C PRO A 455 2.71 8.96 3.72
N ILE A 456 2.31 8.95 2.45
CA ILE A 456 3.19 9.30 1.32
C ILE A 456 3.46 10.82 1.30
N ILE A 457 2.43 11.64 1.58
CA ILE A 457 2.56 13.09 1.71
C ILE A 457 3.51 13.45 2.86
N LEU A 458 3.35 12.80 4.03
CA LEU A 458 4.22 13.04 5.18
C LEU A 458 5.67 12.61 4.89
N MET A 459 5.88 11.45 4.26
CA MET A 459 7.21 11.04 3.83
C MET A 459 7.85 12.06 2.88
N PHE A 460 7.08 12.59 1.91
CA PHE A 460 7.55 13.64 1.01
C PHE A 460 7.95 14.93 1.77
N ILE A 461 7.14 15.37 2.73
CA ILE A 461 7.48 16.52 3.60
C ILE A 461 8.78 16.26 4.35
N LEU A 462 8.94 15.08 4.96
CA LEU A 462 10.18 14.72 5.69
C LEU A 462 11.40 14.71 4.77
N MET A 463 11.27 14.22 3.53
CA MET A 463 12.35 14.25 2.54
C MET A 463 12.76 15.68 2.19
N LYS A 464 11.80 16.61 2.06
CA LYS A 464 12.09 18.02 1.77
C LYS A 464 12.75 18.72 2.96
N ILE A 465 12.30 18.45 4.19
CA ILE A 465 12.93 18.94 5.42
C ILE A 465 14.37 18.42 5.51
N ALA A 466 14.57 17.12 5.28
CA ALA A 466 15.89 16.50 5.28
C ALA A 466 16.83 17.14 4.24
N GLN A 467 16.34 17.40 3.03
CA GLN A 467 17.12 18.07 1.99
C GLN A 467 17.50 19.51 2.36
N ALA A 468 16.59 20.25 2.99
CA ALA A 468 16.86 21.60 3.48
C ALA A 468 17.94 21.61 4.57
N LEU A 469 17.85 20.68 5.53
CA LEU A 469 18.84 20.53 6.60
C LEU A 469 20.21 20.11 6.05
N SER A 470 20.25 19.23 5.04
CA SER A 470 21.51 18.86 4.38
C SER A 470 22.21 20.05 3.73
N GLY A 471 21.45 20.96 3.10
CA GLY A 471 22.00 22.17 2.47
C GLY A 471 22.57 23.16 3.49
N ALA A 472 21.89 23.34 4.62
CA ALA A 472 22.36 24.22 5.71
C ALA A 472 23.68 23.72 6.34
N VAL A 473 23.87 22.39 6.45
CA VAL A 473 25.11 21.79 6.98
C VAL A 473 26.29 22.05 6.03
N PHE A 474 26.08 22.05 4.71
CA PHE A 474 27.14 22.33 3.74
C PHE A 474 27.62 23.79 3.82
N MET A 475 26.69 24.75 3.92
CA MET A 475 27.05 26.17 4.07
C MET A 475 27.84 26.46 5.35
N LYS A 476 27.57 25.73 6.44
CA LYS A 476 28.29 25.93 7.72
C LYS A 476 29.71 25.33 7.73
N ARG A 477 30.04 24.46 6.77
CA ARG A 477 31.35 23.80 6.64
C ARG A 477 32.27 24.43 5.60
N SER A 478 31.83 25.47 4.89
CA SER A 478 32.71 26.30 4.06
C SER A 478 33.37 27.34 4.97
N PRO A 479 34.60 27.13 5.45
CA PRO A 479 35.28 28.16 6.22
C PRO A 479 35.67 29.27 5.22
N LEU A 480 35.59 30.50 5.68
CA LEU A 480 36.27 31.65 5.08
C LEU A 480 37.80 31.48 5.21
N THR A 481 38.36 30.41 4.65
CA THR A 481 39.81 30.14 4.56
C THR A 481 40.29 30.34 3.14
N ASP A 482 39.89 31.46 2.53
CA ASP A 482 40.59 32.07 1.39
C ASP A 482 40.75 33.56 1.72
N GLY A 483 41.31 33.84 2.90
CA GLY A 483 41.93 35.11 3.21
C GLY A 483 43.43 34.89 3.25
N GLU A 484 44.14 35.63 2.40
CA GLU A 484 45.51 36.07 2.66
C GLU A 484 46.63 35.02 2.64
N GLU A 485 47.10 34.63 1.45
CA GLU A 485 48.54 34.37 1.24
C GLU A 485 48.90 34.46 -0.25
N ASN A 486 49.17 35.68 -0.71
CA ASN A 486 50.21 36.00 -1.71
C ASN A 486 50.39 37.52 -1.72
N ARG A 487 51.18 37.98 -0.75
CA ARG A 487 52.03 39.16 -0.87
C ARG A 487 53.30 38.80 -1.62
#